data_AF-A0A7V4XSH1-F1
#
_entry.id   AF-A0A7V4XSH1-F1
#
_cell.length_a   1.000
_cell.length_b   1.000
_cell.length_c   1.000
_cell.angle_alpha   90.00
_cell.angle_beta   90.00
_cell.angle_gamma   90.00
#
_symmetry.space_group_name_H-M   'P 1'
#
loop_
_entity.id
_entity.type
_entity.pdbx_description
1 polymer ?
#
loop_
_entity_poly.entity_id
_entity_poly.type
_entity_poly.pdbx_seq_one_letter_code
_entity_poly.pdbx_strand_id
1 'polypeptide(L)'
;MRGMLYLFTHWNWKAALVVGLIRGGACVAALTGLTMHARQTFGLVEFAYVLATSGFASALQQQSLGVKDRRMGWVLCVVLIPFASLGLDALCHLWINGVGGKQIGLIACIFTLVSAMFHWFIMSKGAMLVGEDSRPLLDDMLRMPKLTVLFVAEPVLAGWKLAKSVMRPVAQVVDEPAEELVA
;
A
#
# COMPACT_ATOMS: atom_id res chain seq x y z
N MET A 1 7.90 -12.94 -16.59
CA MET A 1 8.23 -12.57 -15.20
C MET A 1 9.74 -12.67 -15.05
N ARG A 2 10.41 -11.66 -14.48
CA ARG A 2 11.84 -11.77 -14.17
C ARG A 2 12.02 -12.84 -13.07
N GLY A 3 13.06 -13.67 -13.12
CA GLY A 3 13.24 -14.79 -12.18
C GLY A 3 13.48 -14.33 -10.73
N MET A 4 13.61 -15.28 -9.78
CA MET A 4 13.88 -14.99 -8.35
C MET A 4 15.11 -14.10 -8.12
N LEU A 5 16.10 -14.17 -9.02
CA LEU A 5 17.28 -13.29 -9.02
C LEU A 5 16.94 -11.80 -9.07
N TYR A 6 15.76 -11.44 -9.59
CA TYR A 6 15.29 -10.06 -9.58
C TYR A 6 15.17 -9.50 -8.16
N LEU A 7 14.75 -10.31 -7.19
CA LEU A 7 14.54 -9.87 -5.82
C LEU A 7 15.85 -9.53 -5.11
N PHE A 8 16.93 -10.23 -5.46
CA PHE A 8 18.25 -9.98 -4.91
C PHE A 8 18.96 -8.83 -5.63
N THR A 9 18.83 -8.74 -6.95
CA THR A 9 19.46 -7.69 -7.76
C THR A 9 18.76 -6.34 -7.64
N HIS A 10 17.45 -6.35 -7.40
CA HIS A 10 16.61 -5.16 -7.27
C HIS A 10 15.99 -5.07 -5.88
N TRP A 11 16.68 -5.61 -4.87
CA TRP A 11 16.29 -5.44 -3.47
C TRP A 11 16.12 -3.94 -3.19
N ASN A 12 14.91 -3.54 -2.79
CA ASN A 12 14.54 -2.13 -2.78
C ASN A 12 14.99 -1.45 -1.48
N TRP A 13 16.24 -1.00 -1.48
CA TRP A 13 16.86 -0.38 -0.31
C TRP A 13 16.18 0.92 0.12
N LYS A 14 15.59 1.67 -0.81
CA LYS A 14 14.89 2.93 -0.52
C LYS A 14 13.65 2.70 0.32
N ALA A 15 12.79 1.80 -0.15
CA ALA A 15 11.58 1.43 0.56
C ALA A 15 11.93 0.81 1.91
N ALA A 16 12.93 -0.08 1.94
CA ALA A 16 13.42 -0.69 3.17
C ALA A 16 13.86 0.33 4.21
N LEU A 17 14.66 1.32 3.80
CA LEU A 17 15.17 2.36 4.68
C LEU A 17 14.03 3.22 5.24
N VAL A 18 13.14 3.71 4.37
CA VAL A 18 12.03 4.58 4.77
C VAL A 18 11.08 3.86 5.73
N VAL A 19 10.68 2.62 5.40
CA VAL A 19 9.78 1.83 6.25
C VAL A 19 10.46 1.44 7.55
N GLY A 20 11.74 1.06 7.51
CA GLY A 20 12.54 0.77 8.69
C GLY A 20 12.58 1.94 9.64
N LEU A 21 12.90 3.15 9.16
CA LEU A 21 12.97 4.36 9.98
C LEU A 21 11.61 4.69 10.63
N ILE A 22 10.52 4.61 9.85
CA ILE A 22 9.18 4.88 10.35
C ILE A 22 8.80 3.86 11.43
N ARG A 23 8.99 2.56 11.19
CA ARG A 23 8.60 1.51 12.15
C ARG A 23 9.48 1.48 13.39
N GLY A 24 10.81 1.53 13.22
CA GLY A 24 11.73 1.60 14.34
C GLY A 24 11.47 2.83 15.23
N GLY A 25 11.26 4.00 14.61
CA GLY A 25 10.89 5.22 15.31
C GLY A 25 9.54 5.14 16.02
N ALA A 26 8.52 4.58 15.36
CA ALA A 26 7.20 4.37 15.94
C ALA A 26 7.25 3.45 17.16
N CYS A 27 8.04 2.37 17.12
CA CYS A 27 8.23 1.49 18.27
C CYS A 27 8.90 2.19 19.44
N VAL A 28 9.95 2.99 19.19
CA VAL A 28 10.57 3.81 20.25
C VAL A 28 9.54 4.78 20.83
N ALA A 29 8.74 5.43 20.00
CA ALA A 29 7.73 6.41 20.42
C ALA A 29 6.57 5.77 21.22
N ALA A 30 6.10 4.59 20.80
CA ALA A 30 4.96 3.92 21.42
C ALA A 30 5.29 3.29 22.78
N LEU A 31 6.53 2.87 23.00
CA LEU A 31 6.96 2.17 24.21
C LEU A 31 7.36 3.12 25.35
N THR A 32 6.57 4.17 25.61
CA THR A 32 6.89 5.21 26.63
C THR A 32 7.00 4.68 28.05
N GLY A 33 6.37 3.55 28.37
CA GLY A 33 6.42 2.90 29.69
C GLY A 33 7.70 2.10 29.98
N LEU A 34 8.61 1.97 29.02
CA LEU A 34 9.87 1.26 29.18
C LEU A 34 11.06 2.22 29.35
N THR A 35 12.18 1.70 29.85
CA THR A 35 13.43 2.47 29.94
C THR A 35 13.91 2.90 28.56
N MET A 36 14.61 4.03 28.47
CA MET A 36 15.10 4.56 27.18
C MET A 36 15.97 3.55 26.43
N HIS A 37 16.84 2.84 27.15
CA HIS A 37 17.67 1.79 26.56
C HIS A 37 16.82 0.67 25.95
N ALA A 38 15.83 0.14 26.69
CA ALA A 38 14.96 -0.92 26.18
C ALA A 38 14.17 -0.48 24.93
N ARG A 39 13.69 0.77 24.92
CA ARG A 39 12.99 1.37 23.76
C ARG A 39 13.89 1.42 22.53
N GLN A 40 15.12 1.93 22.70
CA GLN A 40 16.11 2.03 21.62
C GLN A 40 16.52 0.66 21.08
N THR A 41 16.76 -0.31 21.97
CA THR A 41 17.08 -1.69 21.56
C THR A 41 15.94 -2.29 20.75
N PHE A 42 14.69 -2.18 21.22
CA PHE A 42 13.53 -2.68 20.49
C PHE A 42 13.37 -1.99 19.13
N GLY A 43 13.48 -0.66 19.10
CA GLY A 43 13.40 0.10 17.85
C GLY A 43 14.50 -0.25 16.84
N LEU A 44 15.71 -0.54 17.31
CA LEU A 44 16.82 -0.96 16.46
C LEU A 44 16.62 -2.37 15.90
N VAL A 45 16.16 -3.31 16.73
CA VAL A 45 15.82 -4.67 16.30
C VAL A 45 14.71 -4.62 15.24
N GLU A 46 13.67 -3.84 15.50
CA GLU A 46 12.57 -3.64 14.56
C GLU A 46 13.06 -2.99 13.25
N PHE A 47 13.89 -1.94 13.34
CA PHE A 47 14.49 -1.31 12.17
C PHE A 47 15.27 -2.33 11.33
N ALA A 48 16.14 -3.13 11.95
CA ALA A 48 16.98 -4.11 11.25
C ALA A 48 16.13 -5.22 10.61
N TYR A 49 15.13 -5.73 11.34
CA TYR A 49 14.19 -6.74 10.85
C TYR A 49 13.39 -6.21 9.64
N VAL A 50 12.83 -5.02 9.76
CA VAL A 50 12.04 -4.39 8.71
C VAL A 50 12.92 -4.04 7.51
N LEU A 51 14.12 -3.50 7.73
CA LEU A 51 15.06 -3.20 6.66
C LEU A 51 15.31 -4.46 5.83
N ALA A 52 15.68 -5.58 6.47
CA ALA A 52 15.96 -6.83 5.77
C ALA A 52 14.76 -7.37 4.98
N THR A 53 13.57 -7.38 5.58
CA THR A 53 12.38 -8.05 5.01
C THR A 53 11.64 -7.19 3.97
N SER A 54 11.47 -5.90 4.24
CA SER A 54 10.61 -5.03 3.43
C SER A 54 11.22 -4.70 2.06
N GLY A 55 12.55 -4.76 1.90
CA GLY A 55 13.19 -4.59 0.59
C GLY A 55 12.83 -5.69 -0.40
N PHE A 56 12.64 -6.94 0.05
CA PHE A 56 12.18 -8.05 -0.79
C PHE A 56 10.70 -7.90 -1.17
N ALA A 57 9.84 -7.55 -0.19
CA ALA A 57 8.42 -7.30 -0.46
C ALA A 57 8.24 -6.15 -1.47
N SER A 58 9.04 -5.11 -1.33
CA SER A 58 9.06 -3.95 -2.24
C SER A 58 9.59 -4.32 -3.62
N ALA A 59 10.58 -5.20 -3.72
CA ALA A 59 11.07 -5.72 -5.01
C ALA A 59 10.00 -6.57 -5.73
N LEU A 60 9.19 -7.35 -4.99
CA LEU A 60 8.03 -8.06 -5.54
C LEU A 60 7.00 -7.08 -6.10
N GLN A 61 6.68 -6.02 -5.36
CA GLN A 61 5.76 -4.98 -5.84
C GLN A 61 6.31 -4.25 -7.06
N GLN A 62 7.59 -3.92 -7.08
CA GLN A 62 8.25 -3.36 -8.25
C GLN A 62 8.20 -4.31 -9.46
N GLN A 63 8.44 -5.61 -9.25
CA GLN A 63 8.33 -6.62 -10.30
C GLN A 63 6.92 -6.70 -10.89
N SER A 64 5.89 -6.52 -10.05
CA SER A 64 4.49 -6.58 -10.49
C SER A 64 4.11 -5.49 -11.50
N LEU A 65 4.85 -4.38 -11.54
CA LEU A 65 4.66 -3.32 -12.54
C LEU A 65 4.96 -3.80 -13.96
N GLY A 66 5.82 -4.80 -14.10
CA GLY A 66 6.17 -5.41 -15.40
C GLY A 66 5.24 -6.55 -15.85
N VAL A 67 4.15 -6.82 -15.12
CA VAL A 67 3.17 -7.84 -15.51
C VAL A 67 2.30 -7.29 -16.65
N LYS A 68 2.13 -8.08 -17.72
CA LYS A 68 1.37 -7.68 -18.94
C LYS A 68 -0.03 -7.18 -18.62
N ASP A 69 -0.73 -7.86 -17.71
CA ASP A 69 -1.99 -7.37 -17.15
C ASP A 69 -1.73 -6.63 -15.84
N ARG A 70 -1.86 -5.30 -15.90
CA ARG A 70 -1.65 -4.42 -14.77
C ARG A 70 -2.63 -4.69 -13.61
N ARG A 71 -3.85 -5.13 -13.90
CA ARG A 71 -4.84 -5.48 -12.86
C ARG A 71 -4.40 -6.71 -12.09
N MET A 72 -3.89 -7.72 -12.80
CA MET A 72 -3.40 -8.94 -12.18
C MET A 72 -2.15 -8.67 -11.32
N GLY A 73 -1.20 -7.87 -11.82
CA GLY A 73 -0.04 -7.44 -11.02
C GLY A 73 -0.46 -6.71 -9.74
N TRP A 74 -1.44 -5.80 -9.85
CA TRP A 74 -2.00 -5.10 -8.70
C TRP A 74 -2.64 -6.04 -7.68
N VAL A 75 -3.53 -6.95 -8.11
CA VAL A 75 -4.22 -7.91 -7.21
C VAL A 75 -3.21 -8.79 -6.48
N LEU A 76 -2.20 -9.32 -7.18
CA LEU A 76 -1.17 -10.15 -6.55
C LEU A 76 -0.41 -9.39 -5.46
N CYS A 77 -0.02 -8.15 -5.73
CA CYS A 77 0.87 -7.42 -4.83
C CYS A 77 0.18 -6.62 -3.72
N VAL A 78 -1.07 -6.23 -3.95
CA VAL A 78 -1.84 -5.39 -3.03
C VAL A 78 -2.86 -6.20 -2.23
N VAL A 79 -3.32 -7.33 -2.77
CA VAL A 79 -4.29 -8.19 -2.09
C VAL A 79 -3.60 -9.47 -1.61
N LEU A 80 -3.09 -10.30 -2.53
CA LEU A 80 -2.66 -11.65 -2.17
C LEU A 80 -1.52 -11.66 -1.15
N ILE A 81 -0.47 -10.84 -1.34
CA ILE A 81 0.67 -10.78 -0.43
C ILE A 81 0.26 -10.28 0.98
N PRO A 82 -0.41 -9.13 1.13
CA PRO A 82 -0.91 -8.68 2.44
C PRO A 82 -1.82 -9.68 3.14
N PHE A 83 -2.77 -10.29 2.42
CA PHE A 83 -3.67 -11.27 3.01
C PHE A 83 -2.95 -12.53 3.45
N ALA A 84 -1.96 -13.01 2.68
CA ALA A 84 -1.13 -14.14 3.10
C ALA A 84 -0.34 -13.82 4.37
N SER A 85 0.29 -12.63 4.42
CA SER A 85 1.05 -12.17 5.59
C SER A 85 0.17 -12.04 6.83
N LEU A 86 -1.00 -11.41 6.70
CA LEU A 86 -1.92 -11.21 7.82
C LEU A 86 -2.61 -12.51 8.23
N GLY A 87 -2.85 -13.43 7.29
CA GLY A 87 -3.36 -14.76 7.58
C GLY A 87 -2.38 -15.58 8.42
N LEU A 88 -1.08 -15.54 8.08
CA LEU A 88 -0.03 -16.18 8.88
C LEU A 88 0.07 -15.56 10.28
N ASP A 89 0.01 -14.24 10.38
CA ASP A 89 0.02 -13.52 11.65
C ASP A 89 -1.18 -13.91 12.53
N ALA A 90 -2.38 -13.96 11.94
CA ALA A 90 -3.59 -14.42 12.62
C ALA A 90 -3.48 -15.88 13.08
N LEU A 91 -2.91 -16.77 12.27
CA LEU A 91 -2.67 -18.17 12.65
C LEU A 91 -1.71 -18.28 13.85
N CYS A 92 -0.62 -17.50 13.85
CA CYS A 92 0.31 -17.44 14.98
C CYS A 92 -0.40 -16.95 16.26
N HIS A 93 -1.22 -15.90 16.15
CA HIS A 93 -2.00 -15.39 17.28
C HIS A 93 -3.00 -16.42 17.81
N LEU A 94 -3.71 -17.13 16.92
CA LEU A 94 -4.61 -18.22 17.29
C LEU A 94 -3.87 -19.35 18.02
N TRP A 95 -2.65 -19.68 17.58
CA TRP A 95 -1.86 -20.76 18.16
C TRP A 95 -1.24 -20.42 19.51
N ILE A 96 -0.82 -19.17 19.73
CA ILE A 96 -0.09 -18.75 20.94
C ILE A 96 -1.03 -18.22 22.05
N ASN A 97 -2.03 -17.39 21.70
CA ASN A 97 -2.78 -16.58 22.68
C ASN A 97 -4.31 -16.79 22.67
N GLY A 98 -4.84 -17.61 21.76
CA GLY A 98 -6.29 -17.75 21.54
C GLY A 98 -6.92 -16.54 20.82
N VAL A 99 -8.27 -16.51 20.74
CA VAL A 99 -9.03 -15.49 19.99
C VAL A 99 -9.19 -14.19 20.82
N GLY A 100 -8.15 -13.37 20.88
CA GLY A 100 -8.19 -12.01 21.45
C GLY A 100 -7.86 -10.95 20.40
N GLY A 101 -8.63 -9.86 20.31
CA GLY A 101 -8.23 -8.67 19.54
C GLY A 101 -8.73 -8.54 18.09
N LYS A 102 -9.92 -9.06 17.76
CA LYS A 102 -10.52 -8.95 16.40
C LYS A 102 -10.51 -7.53 15.82
N GLN A 103 -10.73 -6.50 16.65
CA GLN A 103 -10.69 -5.10 16.23
C GLN A 103 -9.28 -4.64 15.83
N ILE A 104 -8.25 -5.07 16.56
CA ILE A 104 -6.84 -4.77 16.25
C ILE A 104 -6.45 -5.44 14.94
N GLY A 105 -6.86 -6.70 14.73
CA GLY A 105 -6.63 -7.41 13.47
C GLY A 105 -7.29 -6.74 12.27
N LEU A 106 -8.52 -6.23 12.42
CA LEU A 106 -9.20 -5.49 11.35
C LEU A 106 -8.49 -4.17 11.02
N ILE A 107 -8.10 -3.40 12.03
CA ILE A 107 -7.36 -2.14 11.83
C ILE A 107 -6.01 -2.42 11.14
N ALA A 108 -5.29 -3.45 11.59
CA ALA A 108 -4.04 -3.89 10.95
C ALA A 108 -4.27 -4.32 9.50
N CYS A 109 -5.36 -5.05 9.21
CA CYS A 109 -5.72 -5.44 7.85
C CYS A 109 -5.93 -4.22 6.94
N ILE A 110 -6.79 -3.29 7.36
CA ILE A 110 -7.11 -2.09 6.60
C ILE A 110 -5.84 -1.27 6.37
N PHE A 111 -5.04 -1.07 7.43
CA PHE A 111 -3.79 -0.33 7.34
C PHE A 111 -2.80 -0.98 6.37
N THR A 112 -2.60 -2.29 6.45
CA THR A 112 -1.69 -3.01 5.55
C THR A 112 -2.16 -2.95 4.10
N LEU A 113 -3.47 -3.08 3.84
CA LEU A 113 -4.01 -2.97 2.48
C LEU A 113 -3.83 -1.56 1.92
N VAL A 114 -4.21 -0.52 2.67
CA VAL A 114 -4.04 0.88 2.24
C VAL A 114 -2.56 1.20 2.04
N SER A 115 -1.69 0.72 2.92
CA SER A 115 -0.24 0.88 2.79
C SER A 115 0.30 0.21 1.52
N ALA A 116 -0.11 -1.03 1.25
CA ALA A 116 0.29 -1.75 0.04
C ALA A 116 -0.25 -1.08 -1.23
N MET A 117 -1.50 -0.58 -1.22
CA MET A 117 -2.11 0.20 -2.30
C MET A 117 -1.29 1.46 -2.59
N PHE A 118 -0.98 2.23 -1.55
CA PHE A 118 -0.21 3.46 -1.67
C PHE A 118 1.21 3.19 -2.18
N HIS A 119 1.87 2.17 -1.65
CA HIS A 119 3.22 1.82 -2.05
C HIS A 119 3.28 1.37 -3.51
N TRP A 120 2.35 0.53 -3.95
CA TRP A 120 2.23 0.17 -5.37
C TRP A 120 1.91 1.39 -6.24
N PHE A 121 1.04 2.30 -5.77
CA PHE A 121 0.70 3.52 -6.48
C PHE A 121 1.92 4.41 -6.73
N ILE A 122 2.72 4.71 -5.70
CA ILE A 122 3.91 5.56 -5.87
C ILE A 122 4.94 4.91 -6.80
N MET A 123 5.11 3.59 -6.71
CA MET A 123 5.98 2.83 -7.63
C MET A 123 5.48 2.88 -9.07
N SER A 124 4.16 2.76 -9.27
CA SER A 124 3.53 2.87 -10.59
C SER A 124 3.70 4.27 -11.23
N LYS A 125 3.98 5.30 -10.42
CA LYS A 125 4.28 6.67 -10.85
C LYS A 125 5.80 6.94 -10.94
N GLY A 126 6.62 5.89 -10.85
CA GLY A 126 8.08 5.96 -10.99
C GLY A 126 8.78 6.64 -9.81
N ALA A 127 8.27 6.46 -8.59
CA ALA A 127 8.99 6.84 -7.37
C ALA A 127 9.35 5.59 -6.57
N MET A 128 10.40 5.67 -5.74
CA MET A 128 10.86 4.56 -4.89
C MET A 128 11.28 3.31 -5.69
N LEU A 129 11.68 3.48 -6.95
CA LEU A 129 12.22 2.39 -7.77
C LEU A 129 13.72 2.23 -7.56
N VAL A 130 14.22 1.00 -7.71
CA VAL A 130 15.65 0.64 -7.70
C VAL A 130 16.02 -0.08 -9.00
N GLY A 131 17.23 0.13 -9.52
CA GLY A 131 17.69 -0.41 -10.80
C GLY A 131 17.74 0.67 -11.89
N GLU A 132 17.49 0.29 -13.14
CA GLU A 132 17.62 1.16 -14.32
C GLU A 132 16.70 2.40 -14.26
N ASP A 133 15.49 2.25 -13.73
CA ASP A 133 14.50 3.34 -13.61
C ASP A 133 14.62 4.13 -12.29
N SER A 134 15.73 3.98 -11.56
CA SER A 134 15.94 4.61 -10.25
C SER A 134 16.24 6.11 -10.36
N ARG A 135 15.62 6.89 -9.49
CA ARG A 135 15.97 8.31 -9.23
C ARG A 135 16.71 8.46 -7.90
N PRO A 136 17.33 9.60 -7.58
CA PRO A 136 17.81 9.87 -6.22
C PRO A 136 16.68 9.74 -5.18
N LEU A 137 16.99 9.21 -3.99
CA LEU A 137 16.00 9.08 -2.91
C LEU A 137 15.40 10.44 -2.51
N LEU A 138 16.22 11.49 -2.53
CA LEU A 138 15.77 12.84 -2.19
C LEU A 138 14.70 13.34 -3.18
N ASP A 139 14.88 13.09 -4.48
CA ASP A 139 13.90 13.45 -5.51
C ASP A 139 12.58 12.68 -5.33
N ASP A 140 12.67 11.39 -4.97
CA ASP A 140 11.51 10.58 -4.63
C ASP A 140 10.77 11.17 -3.42
N MET A 141 11.49 11.58 -2.37
CA MET A 141 10.92 12.19 -1.16
C MET A 141 10.28 13.55 -1.43
N LEU A 142 10.89 14.41 -2.25
CA LEU A 142 10.31 15.69 -2.64
C LEU A 142 9.00 15.53 -3.43
N ARG A 143 8.83 14.40 -4.14
CA ARG A 143 7.59 14.07 -4.85
C ARG A 143 6.52 13.45 -3.95
N MET A 144 6.88 12.94 -2.77
CA MET A 144 5.93 12.24 -1.89
C MET A 144 4.69 13.06 -1.53
N PRO A 145 4.78 14.35 -1.13
CA PRO A 145 3.59 15.14 -0.80
C PRO A 145 2.57 15.19 -1.95
N LYS A 146 3.07 15.42 -3.18
CA LYS A 146 2.23 15.43 -4.39
C LYS A 146 1.61 14.05 -4.65
N LEU A 147 2.40 12.99 -4.52
CA LEU A 147 1.91 11.62 -4.74
C LEU A 147 0.86 11.21 -3.71
N THR A 148 1.01 11.61 -2.45
CA THR A 148 -0.01 11.40 -1.40
C THR A 148 -1.31 12.10 -1.74
N VAL A 149 -1.27 13.37 -2.17
CA VAL A 149 -2.47 14.10 -2.60
C VAL A 149 -3.14 13.41 -3.80
N LEU A 150 -2.36 12.98 -4.79
CA LEU A 150 -2.89 12.28 -5.96
C LEU A 150 -3.53 10.93 -5.60
N PHE A 151 -2.91 10.17 -4.69
CA PHE A 151 -3.45 8.89 -4.23
C PHE A 151 -4.85 9.03 -3.62
N VAL A 152 -5.09 10.11 -2.87
CA VAL A 152 -6.40 10.39 -2.28
C VAL A 152 -7.37 10.98 -3.32
N ALA A 153 -6.90 11.88 -4.18
CA ALA A 153 -7.76 12.60 -5.12
C ALA A 153 -8.25 11.73 -6.30
N GLU A 154 -7.40 10.86 -6.87
CA GLU A 154 -7.76 10.01 -8.02
C GLU A 154 -9.03 9.15 -7.79
N PRO A 155 -9.16 8.38 -6.69
CA PRO A 155 -10.38 7.59 -6.45
C PRO A 155 -11.61 8.45 -6.18
N VAL A 156 -11.45 9.58 -5.49
CA VAL A 156 -12.57 10.52 -5.22
C VAL A 156 -13.11 11.10 -6.53
N LEU A 157 -12.22 11.54 -7.42
CA LEU A 157 -12.61 12.08 -8.73
C LEU A 157 -13.22 11.00 -9.64
N ALA A 158 -12.71 9.78 -9.60
CA ALA A 158 -13.28 8.66 -10.34
C ALA A 158 -14.69 8.33 -9.85
N GLY A 159 -14.90 8.27 -8.53
CA GLY A 159 -16.23 8.08 -7.93
C GLY A 159 -17.21 9.20 -8.29
N TRP A 160 -16.76 10.45 -8.25
CA TRP A 160 -17.57 11.60 -8.65
C TRP A 160 -17.98 11.56 -10.13
N LYS A 161 -17.07 11.18 -11.02
CA LYS A 161 -17.37 11.01 -12.46
C LYS A 161 -18.39 9.90 -12.68
N LEU A 162 -18.25 8.78 -11.96
CA LEU A 162 -19.20 7.67 -12.03
C LEU A 162 -20.59 8.10 -11.54
N ALA A 163 -20.66 8.80 -10.41
CA ALA A 163 -21.92 9.34 -9.88
C ALA A 163 -22.59 10.27 -10.89
N LYS A 164 -21.85 11.20 -11.52
CA LYS A 164 -22.37 12.06 -12.58
C LYS A 164 -22.84 11.28 -13.82
N SER A 165 -22.15 10.22 -14.22
CA SER A 165 -22.58 9.40 -15.35
C SER A 165 -23.84 8.58 -15.06
N VAL A 166 -24.06 8.19 -13.80
CA VAL A 166 -25.29 7.51 -13.36
C VAL A 166 -26.45 8.48 -13.21
N MET A 167 -26.20 9.74 -12.84
CA MET A 167 -27.24 10.78 -12.72
C MET A 167 -27.67 11.38 -14.06
N ARG A 168 -26.79 11.41 -15.08
CA ARG A 168 -27.11 11.89 -16.43
C ARG A 168 -28.32 11.20 -17.11
N PRO A 169 -28.47 9.86 -17.07
CA PRO A 169 -29.63 9.20 -17.67
C PRO A 169 -30.95 9.48 -16.92
N VAL A 170 -30.93 9.84 -15.63
CA VAL A 170 -32.15 10.21 -14.89
C VAL A 170 -32.71 11.55 -15.36
N ALA A 171 -31.84 12.50 -15.75
CA ALA A 171 -32.26 13.79 -16.27
C ALA A 171 -32.88 13.71 -17.67
N GLN A 172 -32.46 12.75 -18.51
CA GLN A 172 -33.01 12.58 -19.87
C GLN A 172 -34.40 11.92 -19.90
N VAL A 173 -34.77 11.16 -18.86
CA VAL A 173 -36.11 10.54 -18.75
C VAL A 173 -37.17 11.55 -18.27
N VAL A 174 -36.76 12.65 -17.63
CA VAL A 174 -37.68 13.69 -17.13
C VAL A 174 -37.98 14.75 -18.21
N ASP A 175 -37.15 14.84 -19.25
CA ASP A 175 -37.25 15.83 -20.33
C ASP A 175 -37.97 15.30 -21.59
N GLU A 176 -38.54 14.09 -21.61
CA GLU A 176 -39.47 13.71 -22.69
C GLU A 176 -40.81 14.45 -22.50
N PRO A 177 -41.15 15.41 -23.38
CA PRO A 177 -42.43 16.10 -23.28
C PRO A 177 -43.54 15.12 -23.60
N ALA A 178 -44.59 15.13 -22.78
CA ALA A 178 -45.84 14.40 -22.98
C ALA A 178 -46.67 14.96 -24.17
N GLU A 179 -46.05 15.16 -25.34
CA GLU A 179 -46.72 15.60 -26.57
C GLU A 179 -47.17 14.44 -27.48
N GLU A 180 -46.83 13.18 -27.16
CA GLU A 180 -47.16 12.02 -28.01
C GLU A 180 -48.43 11.23 -27.59
N LEU A 181 -49.30 11.81 -26.74
CA LEU A 181 -50.51 11.12 -26.23
C LEU A 181 -51.85 11.76 -26.64
N VAL A 182 -51.85 12.65 -27.65
CA VAL A 182 -53.10 13.28 -28.18
C VAL A 182 -53.19 13.21 -29.72
N ALA A 183 -52.58 12.21 -30.37
CA ALA A 183 -52.83 11.92 -31.78
C ALA A 183 -53.94 10.87 -31.95
#